data_AF-A0A0B4E898-F1
#
_entry.id   AF-A0A0B4E898-F1
#
_cell.length_a   1.000
_cell.length_b   1.000
_cell.length_c   1.000
_cell.angle_alpha   90.00
_cell.angle_beta   90.00
_cell.angle_gamma   90.00
#
_symmetry.space_group_name_H-M   'P 1'
#
loop_
_entity.id
_entity.type
_entity.pdbx_description
1 polymer ?
#
loop_
_entity_poly.entity_id
_entity_poly.type
_entity_poly.pdbx_seq_one_letter_code
_entity_poly.pdbx_strand_id
1 'polypeptide(L)'
;MESSISHLVFSIPGVKGIEFGLGFDFIGKRGSEVNDEYRIEDEKIITTTNYNGGILGGLSNGMPVEFRVVFKPTASIFKVQRSVNMEKHENTELQIQGRHDPCIALRAQVVVEAVAALAILDQIWIGEYYGYIGNI
;
A
#
# COMPACT_ATOMS: atom_id res chain seq x y z
N MET A 1 2.82 11.48 -4.73
CA MET A 1 2.97 10.04 -5.01
C MET A 1 2.42 9.14 -3.89
N GLU A 2 2.91 9.19 -2.65
CA GLU A 2 2.40 8.35 -1.53
C GLU A 2 0.88 8.44 -1.37
N SER A 3 0.32 9.65 -1.39
CA SER A 3 -1.13 9.89 -1.27
C SER A 3 -1.92 9.17 -2.37
N SER A 4 -1.48 9.26 -3.63
CA SER A 4 -2.16 8.63 -4.77
C SER A 4 -2.11 7.09 -4.67
N ILE A 5 -0.93 6.53 -4.38
CA ILE A 5 -0.77 5.08 -4.17
C ILE A 5 -1.65 4.64 -3.01
N SER A 6 -1.60 5.34 -1.88
CA SER A 6 -2.39 5.03 -0.69
C SER A 6 -3.87 5.03 -0.99
N HIS A 7 -4.39 6.05 -1.67
CA HIS A 7 -5.80 6.15 -2.01
C HIS A 7 -6.29 4.95 -2.84
N LEU A 8 -5.56 4.59 -3.89
CA LEU A 8 -5.96 3.47 -4.74
C LEU A 8 -5.77 2.13 -4.02
N VAL A 9 -4.67 1.93 -3.29
CA VAL A 9 -4.44 0.69 -2.52
C VAL A 9 -5.51 0.52 -1.44
N PHE A 10 -5.90 1.58 -0.74
CA PHE A 10 -6.97 1.50 0.27
C PHE A 10 -8.35 1.22 -0.33
N SER A 11 -8.52 1.44 -1.64
CA SER A 11 -9.73 1.07 -2.37
C SER A 11 -9.82 -0.44 -2.64
N ILE A 12 -8.74 -1.21 -2.42
CA ILE A 12 -8.76 -2.67 -2.50
C ILE A 12 -9.55 -3.24 -1.30
N PRO A 13 -10.59 -4.06 -1.53
CA PRO A 13 -11.37 -4.64 -0.44
C PRO A 13 -10.51 -5.44 0.54
N GLY A 14 -10.66 -5.14 1.83
CA GLY A 14 -9.94 -5.82 2.90
C GLY A 14 -8.69 -5.09 3.39
N VAL A 15 -8.19 -4.08 2.66
CA VAL A 15 -7.10 -3.23 3.14
C VAL A 15 -7.51 -2.45 4.40
N LYS A 16 -6.57 -2.34 5.35
CA LYS A 16 -6.71 -1.59 6.60
C LYS A 16 -5.51 -0.74 6.98
N GLY A 17 -4.44 -0.79 6.21
CA GLY A 17 -3.23 0.00 6.45
C GLY A 17 -2.31 -0.04 5.25
N ILE A 18 -1.52 1.01 5.11
CA ILE A 18 -0.42 1.11 4.16
C ILE A 18 0.70 1.90 4.84
N GLU A 19 1.94 1.52 4.60
CA GLU A 19 3.13 2.20 5.11
C GLU A 19 4.25 2.17 4.06
N PHE A 20 5.07 3.21 3.99
CA PHE A 20 6.15 3.36 3.00
C PHE A 20 7.52 3.28 3.67
N GLY A 21 8.47 2.60 3.03
CA GLY A 21 9.82 2.39 3.57
C GLY A 21 9.83 1.78 4.98
N LEU A 22 10.42 2.48 5.95
CA LEU A 22 10.37 2.10 7.37
C LEU A 22 8.94 2.12 7.92
N GLY A 23 8.07 2.98 7.42
CA GLY A 23 6.68 3.02 7.82
C GLY A 23 6.51 3.34 9.31
N PHE A 24 5.81 2.48 10.05
CA PHE A 24 5.66 2.66 11.50
C PHE A 24 6.97 2.51 12.28
N ASP A 25 8.03 1.95 11.68
CA ASP A 25 9.36 1.82 12.33
C ASP A 25 10.12 3.16 12.43
N PHE A 26 9.59 4.25 11.86
CA PHE A 26 10.08 5.60 12.15
C PHE A 26 9.85 6.01 13.62
N ILE A 27 8.93 5.34 14.33
CA ILE A 27 8.64 5.64 15.74
C ILE A 27 9.91 5.45 16.57
N GLY A 28 10.28 6.51 17.31
CA GLY A 28 11.43 6.50 18.22
C GLY A 28 12.78 6.72 17.55
N LYS A 29 12.83 6.99 16.24
CA LYS A 29 14.05 7.35 15.51
C LYS A 29 14.28 8.86 15.47
N ARG A 30 15.54 9.29 15.49
CA ARG A 30 15.95 10.67 15.21
C ARG A 30 16.14 10.85 13.72
N GLY A 31 15.93 12.07 13.21
CA GLY A 31 16.18 12.38 11.80
C GLY A 31 17.61 12.04 11.35
N SER A 32 18.61 12.19 12.24
CA SER A 32 20.00 11.80 11.96
C SER A 32 20.22 10.29 11.76
N GLU A 33 19.28 9.45 12.20
CA GLU A 33 19.37 7.99 12.10
C GLU A 33 18.64 7.43 10.88
N VAL A 34 17.76 8.22 10.26
CA VAL A 34 16.85 7.77 9.19
C VAL A 34 16.88 8.69 7.97
N ASN A 35 17.89 9.55 7.89
CA ASN A 35 18.14 10.34 6.70
C ASN A 35 18.74 9.46 5.61
N ASP A 36 18.09 9.41 4.45
CA ASP A 36 18.61 8.70 3.29
C ASP A 36 19.71 9.54 2.62
N GLU A 37 20.96 9.35 3.06
CA GLU A 37 22.12 10.11 2.56
C GLU A 37 22.44 9.78 1.11
N TYR A 38 22.63 10.81 0.28
CA TYR A 38 22.97 10.66 -1.13
C TYR A 38 24.45 10.32 -1.34
N ARG A 39 24.72 9.43 -2.29
CA ARG A 39 26.06 9.07 -2.77
C ARG A 39 26.04 8.86 -4.29
N ILE A 40 27.22 8.85 -4.90
CA ILE A 40 27.37 8.52 -6.33
C ILE A 40 27.91 7.09 -6.44
N GLU A 41 27.25 6.27 -7.25
CA GLU A 41 27.67 4.91 -7.60
C GLU A 41 27.41 4.71 -9.10
N ASP A 42 28.40 4.26 -9.86
CA ASP A 42 28.30 4.05 -11.32
C ASP A 42 27.70 5.25 -12.08
N GLU A 43 28.19 6.46 -11.80
CA GLU A 43 27.72 7.75 -12.36
C GLU A 43 26.27 8.13 -12.03
N LYS A 44 25.59 7.36 -11.17
CA LYS A 44 24.22 7.63 -10.72
C LYS A 44 24.19 8.18 -9.31
N ILE A 45 23.30 9.15 -9.08
CA ILE A 45 22.96 9.60 -7.74
C ILE A 45 22.00 8.57 -7.14
N ILE A 46 22.40 7.97 -6.02
CA ILE A 46 21.60 7.02 -5.25
C ILE A 46 21.61 7.42 -3.78
N THR A 47 20.76 6.80 -2.96
CA THR A 47 20.84 6.92 -1.50
C THR A 47 21.55 5.70 -0.90
N THR A 48 22.17 5.89 0.26
CA THR A 48 22.86 4.84 1.01
C THR A 48 21.87 3.85 1.64
N THR A 49 20.68 4.34 1.98
CA THR A 49 19.55 3.61 2.56
C THR A 49 18.27 3.97 1.83
N ASN A 50 17.18 3.22 2.04
CA ASN A 50 15.88 3.51 1.43
C ASN A 50 14.77 3.62 2.50
N TYR A 51 15.04 4.33 3.59
CA TYR A 51 14.12 4.44 4.72
C TYR A 51 12.80 5.13 4.37
N ASN A 52 12.82 6.06 3.41
CA ASN A 52 11.61 6.71 2.89
C ASN A 52 10.91 5.90 1.78
N GLY A 53 11.43 4.72 1.40
CA GLY A 53 10.79 3.81 0.45
C GLY A 53 10.66 4.40 -0.96
N GLY A 54 11.69 5.09 -1.43
CA GLY A 54 11.77 5.63 -2.79
C GLY A 54 10.97 6.90 -3.04
N ILE A 55 10.30 7.43 -2.00
CA ILE A 55 9.47 8.64 -2.10
C ILE A 55 9.91 9.63 -1.03
N LEU A 56 10.31 10.83 -1.45
CA LEU A 56 10.70 11.91 -0.54
C LEU A 56 9.90 13.17 -0.89
N GLY A 57 9.23 13.76 0.10
CA GLY A 57 8.37 14.92 -0.14
C GLY A 57 7.22 14.64 -1.12
N GLY A 58 6.76 13.38 -1.19
CA GLY A 58 5.73 12.95 -2.12
C GLY A 58 6.18 12.77 -3.57
N LEU A 59 7.48 12.88 -3.87
CA LEU A 59 8.08 12.68 -5.20
C LEU A 59 8.98 11.45 -5.20
N SER A 60 9.05 10.73 -6.32
CA SER A 60 10.04 9.66 -6.47
C SER A 60 11.46 10.24 -6.43
N ASN A 61 12.37 9.59 -5.71
CA ASN A 61 13.76 10.05 -5.55
C ASN A 61 14.78 9.21 -6.36
N GLY A 62 14.29 8.31 -7.23
CA GLY A 62 15.11 7.42 -8.05
C GLY A 62 15.44 6.07 -7.41
N MET A 63 15.12 5.88 -6.12
CA MET A 63 15.26 4.61 -5.42
C MET A 63 14.01 3.73 -5.59
N PRO A 64 14.07 2.42 -5.29
CA PRO A 64 12.90 1.56 -5.35
C PRO A 64 11.74 2.08 -4.50
N VAL A 65 10.55 2.10 -5.08
CA VAL A 65 9.32 2.47 -4.36
C VAL A 65 8.91 1.27 -3.49
N GLU A 66 9.01 1.42 -2.17
CA GLU A 66 8.78 0.35 -1.22
C GLU A 66 7.64 0.71 -0.27
N PHE A 67 6.64 -0.17 -0.20
CA PHE A 67 5.53 -0.03 0.74
C PHE A 67 4.99 -1.39 1.16
N ARG A 68 4.34 -1.43 2.32
CA ARG A 68 3.68 -2.61 2.87
C ARG A 68 2.20 -2.33 3.06
N VAL A 69 1.36 -3.35 2.85
CA VAL A 69 -0.10 -3.23 2.91
C VAL A 69 -0.66 -4.22 3.91
N VAL A 70 -1.55 -3.74 4.78
CA VAL A 70 -2.22 -4.55 5.80
C VAL A 70 -3.58 -4.98 5.27
N PHE A 71 -3.82 -6.29 5.21
CA PHE A 71 -5.12 -6.88 4.92
C PHE A 71 -5.74 -7.45 6.19
N LYS A 72 -7.01 -7.12 6.43
CA LYS A 72 -7.77 -7.79 7.49
C LYS A 72 -8.00 -9.26 7.14
N PRO A 73 -8.08 -10.16 8.13
CA PRO A 73 -8.56 -11.52 7.91
C PRO A 73 -9.97 -11.54 7.30
N THR A 74 -10.24 -12.55 6.47
CA THR A 74 -11.58 -12.76 5.91
C THR A 74 -12.55 -13.07 7.05
N ALA A 75 -13.64 -12.32 7.15
CA ALA A 75 -14.68 -12.56 8.16
C ALA A 75 -15.57 -13.77 7.80
N SER A 76 -15.65 -14.07 6.50
CA SER A 76 -16.43 -15.16 5.94
C SER A 76 -15.75 -16.52 6.10
N ILE A 77 -15.67 -17.00 7.33
CA ILE A 77 -15.13 -18.32 7.66
C ILE A 77 -16.24 -19.24 8.19
N PHE A 78 -16.01 -20.55 8.13
CA PHE A 78 -16.99 -21.58 8.53
C PHE A 78 -17.35 -21.61 10.03
N LYS A 79 -16.73 -20.76 10.85
CA LYS A 79 -17.09 -20.65 12.26
C LYS A 79 -18.45 -19.97 12.40
N VAL A 80 -19.27 -20.52 13.30
CA VAL A 80 -20.51 -19.89 13.73
C VAL A 80 -20.18 -18.54 14.36
N GLN A 81 -20.91 -17.50 13.95
CA GLN A 81 -20.73 -16.13 14.40
C GLN A 81 -22.07 -15.55 14.81
N ARG A 82 -22.06 -14.68 15.83
CA ARG A 82 -23.26 -13.94 16.22
C ARG A 82 -23.56 -12.86 15.18
N SER A 83 -24.84 -12.72 14.84
CA SER A 83 -25.33 -11.74 13.88
C SER A 83 -26.73 -11.28 14.29
N VAL A 84 -27.39 -10.51 13.42
CA VAL A 84 -28.78 -10.06 13.56
C VAL A 84 -29.59 -10.45 12.34
N ASN A 85 -30.81 -10.91 12.55
CA ASN A 85 -31.80 -11.04 11.48
C ASN A 85 -32.51 -9.69 11.33
N MET A 86 -32.24 -8.99 10.23
CA MET A 86 -32.76 -7.63 10.00
C MET A 86 -34.27 -7.58 9.79
N GLU A 87 -34.89 -8.65 9.28
CA GLU A 87 -36.35 -8.72 9.06
C GLU A 87 -37.11 -8.94 10.37
N LYS A 88 -36.61 -9.85 11.21
CA LYS A 88 -37.22 -10.22 12.49
C LYS A 88 -36.79 -9.33 13.65
N HIS A 89 -35.78 -8.50 13.45
CA HIS A 89 -35.20 -7.60 14.45
C HIS A 89 -34.68 -8.36 15.71
N GLU A 90 -34.08 -9.53 15.51
CA GLU A 90 -33.61 -10.41 16.59
C GLU A 90 -32.14 -10.84 16.42
N ASN A 91 -31.48 -11.16 17.53
CA ASN A 91 -30.15 -11.78 17.51
C ASN A 91 -30.24 -13.19 16.90
N THR A 92 -29.25 -13.56 16.09
CA THR A 92 -29.18 -14.87 15.46
C THR A 92 -27.75 -15.37 15.35
N GLU A 93 -27.59 -16.63 14.98
CA GLU A 93 -26.30 -17.22 14.64
C GLU A 93 -26.19 -17.37 13.13
N LEU A 94 -25.06 -16.94 12.58
CA LEU A 94 -24.72 -17.04 11.18
C LEU A 94 -23.60 -18.08 11.02
N GLN A 95 -23.85 -19.09 10.19
CA GLN A 95 -22.82 -20.01 9.73
C GLN A 95 -22.72 -19.93 8.21
N ILE A 96 -21.57 -19.47 7.73
CA ILE A 96 -21.34 -19.31 6.30
C ILE A 96 -21.06 -20.67 5.67
N GLN A 97 -21.74 -20.94 4.55
CA GLN A 97 -21.60 -22.14 3.75
C GLN A 97 -20.83 -21.83 2.44
N GLY A 98 -20.24 -22.85 1.82
CA GLY A 98 -19.50 -22.74 0.56
C GLY A 98 -18.00 -22.46 0.73
N ARG A 99 -17.25 -22.48 -0.37
CA ARG A 99 -15.78 -22.29 -0.34
C ARG A 99 -15.43 -20.80 -0.28
N HIS A 100 -14.99 -20.35 0.90
CA HIS A 100 -14.44 -19.02 1.11
C HIS A 100 -12.99 -19.14 1.53
N ASP A 101 -12.15 -18.25 1.02
CA ASP A 101 -10.74 -18.23 1.38
C ASP A 101 -10.52 -17.57 2.73
N PRO A 102 -9.94 -18.29 3.71
CA PRO A 102 -9.65 -17.72 5.02
C PRO A 102 -8.52 -16.67 4.96
N CYS A 103 -7.72 -16.68 3.89
CA CYS A 103 -6.65 -15.73 3.66
C CYS A 103 -6.70 -15.19 2.23
N ILE A 104 -7.03 -13.91 2.09
CA ILE A 104 -7.03 -13.20 0.79
C ILE A 104 -5.66 -12.63 0.41
N ALA A 105 -4.74 -12.49 1.37
CA ALA A 105 -3.48 -11.79 1.19
C ALA A 105 -2.61 -12.39 0.07
N LEU A 106 -2.60 -13.72 -0.06
CA LEU A 106 -1.82 -14.44 -1.08
C LEU A 106 -2.21 -14.06 -2.51
N ARG A 107 -3.48 -13.70 -2.74
CA ARG A 107 -3.96 -13.26 -4.06
C ARG A 107 -4.02 -11.75 -4.20
N ALA A 108 -4.00 -11.03 -3.07
CA ALA A 108 -4.06 -9.59 -3.06
C ALA A 108 -2.78 -8.93 -3.59
N GLN A 109 -1.63 -9.62 -3.51
CA GLN A 109 -0.34 -9.11 -3.99
C GLN A 109 -0.42 -8.60 -5.43
N VAL A 110 -0.91 -9.42 -6.37
CA VAL A 110 -1.02 -9.04 -7.79
C VAL A 110 -1.94 -7.83 -7.99
N VAL A 111 -2.99 -7.72 -7.18
CA VAL A 111 -3.91 -6.57 -7.21
C VAL A 111 -3.22 -5.31 -6.70
N VAL A 112 -2.45 -5.41 -5.62
CA VAL A 112 -1.66 -4.30 -5.06
C VAL A 112 -0.63 -3.80 -6.07
N GLU A 113 0.09 -4.71 -6.73
CA GLU A 113 1.07 -4.38 -7.77
C GLU A 113 0.40 -3.65 -8.95
N ALA A 114 -0.72 -4.18 -9.44
CA ALA A 114 -1.47 -3.56 -10.53
C ALA A 114 -1.98 -2.16 -10.16
N VAL A 115 -2.51 -1.99 -8.95
CA VAL A 115 -3.01 -0.71 -8.46
C VAL A 115 -1.88 0.32 -8.28
N ALA A 116 -0.72 -0.11 -7.76
CA ALA A 116 0.45 0.76 -7.65
C ALA A 116 0.97 1.18 -9.03
N ALA A 117 0.99 0.28 -10.01
CA ALA A 117 1.35 0.60 -11.39
C ALA A 117 0.38 1.63 -12.01
N LEU A 118 -0.93 1.49 -11.78
CA LEU A 118 -1.92 2.48 -12.22
C LEU A 118 -1.72 3.85 -11.56
N ALA A 119 -1.44 3.88 -10.25
CA ALA A 119 -1.12 5.12 -9.55
C ALA A 119 0.09 5.83 -10.15
N ILE A 120 1.16 5.07 -10.47
CA ILE A 120 2.39 5.61 -11.05
C ILE A 120 2.13 6.11 -12.47
N LEU A 121 1.42 5.34 -13.30
CA LEU A 121 1.09 5.72 -14.67
C LEU A 121 0.32 7.04 -14.71
N ASP A 122 -0.68 7.20 -13.84
CA ASP A 122 -1.46 8.44 -13.74
C ASP A 122 -0.56 9.65 -13.41
N GLN A 123 0.39 9.48 -12.48
CA GLN A 123 1.36 10.54 -12.15
C GLN A 123 2.31 10.85 -13.31
N ILE A 124 2.73 9.84 -14.08
CA ILE A 124 3.55 10.04 -15.29
C ILE A 124 2.76 10.85 -16.32
N TRP A 125 1.52 10.48 -16.63
CA TRP A 125 0.70 11.22 -17.58
C TRP A 125 0.43 12.66 -17.16
N ILE A 126 0.17 12.90 -15.87
CA ILE A 126 0.05 14.25 -15.32
C ILE A 126 1.37 15.01 -15.53
N GLY A 127 2.51 14.39 -15.23
CA GLY A 127 3.83 14.98 -15.43
C GLY A 127 4.13 15.34 -16.89
N GLU A 128 3.81 14.45 -17.83
CA GLU A 128 3.93 14.70 -19.28
C GLU A 128 3.01 15.85 -19.72
N TYR A 129 1.75 15.84 -19.28
CA TYR A 129 0.76 16.86 -19.64
C TYR A 129 1.20 18.28 -19.21
N TYR A 130 1.81 18.39 -18.03
CA TYR A 130 2.35 19.66 -17.53
C TYR A 130 3.79 19.95 -17.97
N GLY A 131 4.41 19.07 -18.78
CA GLY A 131 5.76 19.26 -19.30
C GLY A 131 6.88 19.09 -18.26
N TYR A 132 6.61 18.44 -17.12
CA TYR A 132 7.62 18.13 -16.10
C TYR A 132 8.49 16.93 -16.49
N ILE A 133 7.97 16.07 -17.36
CA ILE A 133 8.66 14.91 -17.89
C ILE A 133 8.96 15.23 -19.35
N GLY A 134 10.23 15.48 -19.67
CA GLY A 134 10.67 15.61 -21.07
C GLY A 134 10.44 14.29 -21.83
N ASN A 135 10.37 14.35 -23.17
CA ASN A 135 10.10 13.20 -24.03
C ASN A 135 10.86 11.94 -23.56
N ILE A 136 10.12 10.99 -22.97
CA ILE A 136 10.59 9.63 -22.67
C ILE A 136 10.80 8.88 -23.99
#